data_AF-A0A124FSS2-F1
#
_entry.id   AF-A0A124FSS2-F1
#
_cell.length_a   1.000
_cell.length_b   1.000
_cell.length_c   1.000
_cell.angle_alpha   90.00
_cell.angle_beta   90.00
_cell.angle_gamma   90.00
#
_symmetry.space_group_name_H-M   'P 1'
#
loop_
_entity.id
_entity.type
_entity.pdbx_description
1 polymer ?
#
loop_
_entity_poly.entity_id
_entity_poly.type
_entity_poly.pdbx_seq_one_letter_code
_entity_poly.pdbx_strand_id
1 'polypeptide(L)'
;MVENKVISMEDLRIKNMVKNRKLAKAISDAGWSEFQRMVEYKSAWYGRTFVKVDPFCPSSKLCEKCGARNPMLTLSGHEWQCPECGAIHDRDLNAARNILAKGKRILAG
;
A
#
# COMPACT_ATOMS: atom_id res chain seq x y z
N MET A 1 10.34 0.48 23.72
CA MET A 1 10.20 0.26 22.26
C MET A 1 8.72 0.10 21.97
N VAL A 2 8.16 0.92 21.08
CA VAL A 2 6.76 0.76 20.65
C VAL A 2 6.71 -0.47 19.74
N GLU A 3 5.97 -1.49 20.16
CA GLU A 3 5.86 -2.73 19.42
C GLU A 3 4.75 -2.61 18.36
N ASN A 4 5.09 -2.75 17.08
CA ASN A 4 4.11 -2.69 16.00
C ASN A 4 3.20 -3.92 16.03
N LYS A 5 1.92 -3.73 16.37
CA LYS A 5 0.93 -4.82 16.50
C LYS A 5 0.20 -5.15 15.20
N VAL A 6 0.14 -4.22 14.26
CA VAL A 6 -0.63 -4.33 13.01
C VAL A 6 0.28 -4.07 11.82
N ILE A 7 0.17 -4.94 10.81
CA ILE A 7 0.80 -4.80 9.50
C ILE A 7 -0.31 -4.74 8.45
N SER A 8 -0.29 -3.72 7.59
CA SER A 8 -1.27 -3.54 6.53
C SER A 8 -0.57 -3.53 5.17
N MET A 9 -1.12 -4.24 4.20
CA MET A 9 -0.58 -4.33 2.84
C MET A 9 -1.72 -4.31 1.83
N GLU A 10 -1.49 -3.75 0.64
CA GLU A 10 -2.43 -3.89 -0.48
C GLU A 10 -2.55 -5.35 -0.90
N ASP A 11 -3.78 -5.78 -1.19
CA ASP A 11 -4.01 -7.09 -1.79
C ASP A 11 -3.62 -7.06 -3.28
N LEU A 12 -2.32 -7.14 -3.53
CA LEU A 12 -1.76 -7.14 -4.88
C LEU A 12 -2.35 -8.32 -5.66
N ARG A 13 -3.11 -8.01 -6.71
CA ARG A 13 -3.64 -9.01 -7.64
C ARG A 13 -2.54 -9.50 -8.59
N ILE A 14 -1.53 -10.18 -8.04
CA ILE A 14 -0.29 -10.57 -8.72
C ILE A 14 -0.57 -11.35 -10.01
N LYS A 15 -1.56 -12.26 -9.98
CA LYS A 15 -2.03 -13.02 -11.17
C LYS A 15 -2.49 -12.11 -12.31
N ASN A 16 -3.07 -10.95 -12.01
CA ASN A 16 -3.47 -9.97 -13.03
C ASN A 16 -2.29 -9.10 -13.47
N MET A 17 -1.40 -8.75 -12.54
CA MET A 17 -0.21 -7.94 -12.83
C MET A 17 0.72 -8.63 -13.84
N VAL A 18 0.93 -9.95 -13.71
CA VAL A 18 1.77 -10.73 -14.63
C VAL A 18 1.17 -10.91 -16.03
N LYS A 19 -0.09 -10.52 -16.27
CA LYS A 19 -0.68 -10.53 -17.62
C LYS A 19 -0.09 -9.43 -18.51
N ASN A 20 0.47 -8.37 -17.92
CA ASN A 20 1.15 -7.32 -18.67
C ASN A 20 2.50 -7.84 -19.19
N ARG A 21 2.57 -8.19 -20.48
CA ARG A 21 3.75 -8.80 -21.11
C ARG A 21 5.04 -7.97 -20.94
N LYS A 22 4.95 -6.65 -20.84
CA LYS A 22 6.11 -5.77 -20.65
C LYS A 22 6.68 -5.86 -19.22
N LEU A 23 5.82 -6.13 -18.23
CA LEU A 23 6.20 -6.13 -16.81
C LEU A 23 6.23 -7.54 -16.20
N ALA A 24 5.68 -8.54 -16.88
CA ALA A 24 5.49 -9.89 -16.37
C ALA A 24 6.78 -10.49 -15.81
N LYS A 25 7.90 -10.36 -16.55
CA LYS A 25 9.20 -10.88 -16.10
C LYS A 25 9.65 -10.19 -14.81
N ALA A 26 9.68 -8.86 -14.78
CA ALA A 26 10.11 -8.09 -13.61
C ALA A 26 9.25 -8.37 -12.37
N ILE A 27 7.93 -8.52 -12.56
CA ILE A 27 6.99 -8.81 -11.46
C ILE A 27 7.16 -10.23 -10.93
N SER A 28 7.38 -11.21 -11.81
CA SER A 28 7.67 -12.59 -11.42
C SER A 28 9.01 -12.71 -10.69
N ASP A 29 10.05 -12.08 -11.22
CA ASP A 29 11.40 -12.10 -10.63
C ASP A 29 11.43 -11.44 -9.24
N ALA A 30 10.54 -10.47 -8.97
CA ALA A 30 10.41 -9.82 -7.66
C ALA A 30 9.77 -10.70 -6.58
N GLY A 31 9.13 -11.83 -6.93
CA GLY A 31 8.63 -12.80 -5.94
C GLY A 31 7.49 -12.30 -5.04
N TRP A 32 6.64 -11.39 -5.53
CA TRP A 32 5.58 -10.76 -4.72
C TRP A 32 4.65 -11.72 -3.99
N SER A 33 4.28 -12.84 -4.62
CA SER A 33 3.43 -13.87 -3.99
C SER A 33 4.11 -14.48 -2.76
N GLU A 34 5.41 -14.77 -2.88
CA GLU A 34 6.19 -15.36 -1.81
C GLU A 34 6.44 -14.35 -0.70
N PHE A 35 6.72 -13.10 -1.06
CA PHE A 35 6.83 -12.00 -0.09
C PHE A 35 5.55 -11.84 0.74
N GLN A 36 4.38 -11.79 0.09
CA GLN A 36 3.10 -11.68 0.80
C GLN A 36 2.85 -12.88 1.72
N ARG A 37 3.13 -14.11 1.24
CA ARG A 37 3.06 -15.33 2.05
C ARG A 37 3.97 -15.24 3.26
N MET A 38 5.18 -14.73 3.09
CA MET A 38 6.16 -14.57 4.17
C MET A 38 5.70 -13.59 5.24
N VAL A 39 5.17 -12.43 4.83
CA VAL A 39 4.62 -11.44 5.76
C VAL A 39 3.46 -12.04 6.54
N GLU A 40 2.56 -12.75 5.87
CA GLU A 40 1.39 -13.37 6.50
C GLU A 40 1.78 -14.42 7.55
N TYR A 41 2.63 -15.40 7.19
CA TYR A 41 3.01 -16.44 8.14
C TYR A 41 3.87 -15.90 9.29
N LYS A 42 4.79 -14.96 9.04
CA LYS A 42 5.61 -14.39 10.11
C LYS A 42 4.77 -13.52 11.04
N SER A 43 3.81 -12.77 10.50
CA SER A 43 2.88 -12.01 11.33
C SER A 43 2.13 -12.93 12.29
N ALA A 44 1.60 -14.05 11.81
CA ALA A 44 0.95 -15.05 12.64
C ALA A 44 1.91 -15.63 13.70
N TRP A 45 3.13 -16.00 13.31
CA TRP A 45 4.14 -16.54 14.22
C TRP A 45 4.45 -15.59 15.39
N TYR A 46 4.57 -14.29 15.12
CA TYR A 46 4.86 -13.29 16.14
C TYR A 46 3.61 -12.69 16.82
N GLY A 47 2.42 -13.27 16.62
CA GLY A 47 1.17 -12.78 17.21
C GLY A 47 0.83 -11.35 16.75
N ARG A 48 1.07 -11.04 15.48
CA ARG A 48 0.75 -9.76 14.84
C ARG A 48 -0.50 -9.90 13.98
N THR A 49 -1.27 -8.84 13.90
CA THR A 49 -2.40 -8.75 12.98
C THR A 49 -1.91 -8.34 11.60
N PHE A 50 -2.08 -9.20 10.61
CA PHE A 50 -1.87 -8.86 9.21
C PHE A 50 -3.23 -8.62 8.53
N VAL A 51 -3.38 -7.46 7.88
CA VAL A 51 -4.62 -7.09 7.18
C VAL A 51 -4.31 -6.69 5.74
N LYS A 52 -5.08 -7.25 4.81
CA LYS A 52 -5.02 -6.88 3.39
C LYS A 52 -6.05 -5.79 3.11
N VAL A 53 -5.63 -4.74 2.39
CA VAL A 53 -6.50 -3.64 1.98
C VAL A 53 -6.87 -3.77 0.50
N ASP A 54 -8.03 -3.24 0.13
CA ASP A 54 -8.53 -3.25 -1.24
C ASP A 54 -7.51 -2.61 -2.22
N PRO A 55 -7.08 -3.31 -3.29
CA PRO A 55 -6.13 -2.79 -4.27
C PRO A 55 -6.66 -1.61 -5.10
N PHE A 56 -7.97 -1.35 -5.10
CA PHE A 56 -8.56 -0.19 -5.76
C PHE A 56 -8.53 1.07 -4.90
N CYS A 57 -8.03 0.98 -3.66
CA CYS A 57 -7.76 2.14 -2.84
C CYS A 57 -6.75 3.07 -3.56
N PRO A 58 -7.06 4.35 -3.80
CA PRO A 58 -6.12 5.28 -4.41
C PRO A 58 -5.06 5.76 -3.40
N SER A 59 -4.39 4.82 -2.73
CA SER A 59 -3.48 5.05 -1.59
C SER A 59 -2.39 6.07 -1.89
N SER A 60 -1.77 5.99 -3.06
CA SER A 60 -0.72 6.92 -3.51
C SER A 60 -1.23 8.29 -3.95
N LYS A 61 -2.52 8.38 -4.31
CA LYS A 61 -3.17 9.59 -4.82
C LYS A 61 -3.97 10.34 -3.76
N LEU A 62 -4.26 9.74 -2.61
CA LEU A 62 -4.95 10.40 -1.51
C LEU A 62 -3.95 11.13 -0.63
N CYS A 63 -4.26 12.35 -0.23
CA CYS A 63 -3.55 13.04 0.82
C CYS A 63 -3.91 12.36 2.15
N GLU A 64 -2.94 11.76 2.81
CA GLU A 64 -3.04 11.25 4.17
C GLU A 64 -3.43 12.31 5.22
N LYS A 65 -3.16 13.60 4.99
CA LYS A 65 -3.51 14.68 5.92
C LYS A 65 -4.98 15.13 5.82
N CYS A 66 -5.49 15.35 4.60
CA CYS A 66 -6.82 15.94 4.40
C CYS A 66 -7.80 15.06 3.61
N GLY A 67 -7.35 13.92 3.07
CA GLY A 67 -8.18 13.01 2.27
C GLY A 67 -8.40 13.43 0.82
N ALA A 68 -7.91 14.59 0.39
CA ALA A 68 -8.02 15.05 -0.98
C ALA A 68 -7.32 14.11 -1.97
N ARG A 69 -7.91 13.89 -3.15
CA ARG A 69 -7.33 13.04 -4.19
C ARG A 69 -6.61 13.90 -5.23
N ASN A 70 -5.37 13.54 -5.57
CA ASN A 70 -4.65 14.07 -6.73
C ASN A 70 -4.87 13.16 -7.96
N PRO A 71 -5.75 13.51 -8.89
CA PRO A 71 -5.97 12.69 -10.09
C PRO A 71 -4.77 12.71 -11.04
N MET A 72 -4.01 13.81 -11.04
CA MET A 72 -2.92 14.09 -11.99
C MET A 72 -1.60 13.39 -11.66
N LEU A 73 -1.50 12.72 -10.49
CA LEU A 73 -0.30 11.97 -10.14
C LEU A 73 -0.07 10.83 -11.14
N THR A 74 1.12 10.82 -11.74
CA THR A 74 1.61 9.80 -12.67
C THR A 74 2.47 8.77 -11.96
N LEU A 75 2.79 7.66 -12.65
CA LEU A 75 3.66 6.61 -12.10
C LEU A 75 5.10 7.07 -11.84
N SER A 76 5.58 8.11 -12.54
CA SER A 76 6.92 8.68 -12.34
C SER A 76 6.96 9.77 -11.27
N GLY A 77 5.80 10.24 -10.77
CA GLY A 77 5.76 11.21 -9.68
C GLY A 77 6.13 10.55 -8.36
N HIS A 78 7.30 10.90 -7.81
CA HIS A 78 7.76 10.43 -6.50
C HIS A 78 7.35 11.39 -5.37
N GLU A 79 7.28 12.69 -5.66
CA GLU A 79 6.80 13.70 -4.73
C GLU A 79 5.64 14.51 -5.35
N TRP A 80 4.70 14.95 -4.53
CA TRP A 80 3.62 15.84 -4.97
C TRP A 80 3.10 16.71 -3.84
N GLN A 81 2.60 17.89 -4.20
CA GLN A 81 1.93 18.80 -3.28
C GLN A 81 0.42 18.61 -3.36
N CYS A 82 -0.23 18.47 -2.20
CA CYS A 82 -1.68 18.41 -2.10
C CYS A 82 -2.31 19.73 -2.55
N PRO A 83 -3.24 19.71 -3.53
CA PRO A 83 -3.86 20.94 -4.03
C PRO A 83 -4.81 21.58 -3.00
N GLU A 84 -5.33 20.80 -2.05
CA GLU A 84 -6.31 21.30 -1.06
C GLU A 84 -5.65 21.83 0.23
N CYS A 85 -4.64 21.13 0.75
CA CYS A 85 -4.02 21.49 2.04
C CYS A 85 -2.55 21.91 1.95
N GLY A 86 -1.97 21.92 0.75
CA GLY A 86 -0.59 22.34 0.50
C GLY A 86 0.50 21.41 1.03
N ALA A 87 0.13 20.28 1.65
CA ALA A 87 1.09 19.32 2.18
C ALA A 87 1.94 18.68 1.07
N ILE A 88 3.23 18.51 1.32
CA ILE A 88 4.16 17.84 0.41
C ILE A 88 4.28 16.38 0.83
N HIS A 89 4.14 15.47 -0.13
CA HIS A 89 4.16 14.04 0.08
C HIS A 89 5.26 13.38 -0.72
N ASP A 90 6.09 12.58 -0.06
CA ASP A 90 6.68 11.41 -0.70
C ASP A 90 5.55 10.39 -0.96
N ARG A 91 5.44 9.94 -2.20
CA ARG A 91 4.33 9.10 -2.66
C ARG A 91 4.23 7.80 -1.87
N ASP A 92 5.37 7.16 -1.63
CA ASP A 92 5.41 5.81 -1.07
C ASP A 92 5.15 5.86 0.45
N LEU A 93 5.69 6.86 1.16
CA LEU A 93 5.36 7.13 2.56
C LEU A 93 3.88 7.51 2.74
N ASN A 94 3.35 8.35 1.86
CA ASN A 94 1.93 8.73 1.88
C ASN A 94 1.02 7.51 1.63
N ALA A 95 1.34 6.70 0.61
CA ALA A 95 0.63 5.46 0.34
C ALA A 95 0.65 4.52 1.54
N ALA A 96 1.81 4.32 2.17
CA ALA A 96 1.94 3.48 3.36
C ALA A 96 1.07 3.96 4.53
N ARG A 97 0.99 5.28 4.77
CA ARG A 97 0.12 5.85 5.81
C ARG A 97 -1.37 5.64 5.48
N ASN A 98 -1.76 5.83 4.22
CA ASN A 98 -3.14 5.59 3.78
C ASN A 98 -3.54 4.11 3.88
N ILE A 99 -2.64 3.19 3.50
CA ILE A 99 -2.83 1.74 3.64
C ILE A 99 -3.00 1.36 5.11
N LEU A 100 -2.14 1.87 6.00
CA LEU A 100 -2.26 1.63 7.44
C LEU A 100 -3.58 2.16 8.00
N ALA A 101 -3.97 3.38 7.61
CA ALA A 101 -5.24 3.98 8.05
C ALA A 101 -6.44 3.14 7.59
N LYS A 102 -6.44 2.65 6.34
CA LYS A 102 -7.49 1.76 5.82
C LYS A 102 -7.49 0.41 6.54
N GLY A 103 -6.32 -0.18 6.78
CA GLY A 103 -6.19 -1.43 7.53
C GLY A 103 -6.74 -1.33 8.94
N LYS A 104 -6.44 -0.23 9.66
CA LYS A 104 -7.02 0.03 10.99
C LYS A 104 -8.55 0.15 10.95
N ARG A 105 -9.11 0.78 9.92
CA ARG A 105 -10.59 0.87 9.76
C ARG A 105 -11.24 -0.48 9.53
N ILE A 106 -10.58 -1.39 8.80
CA ILE A 106 -11.07 -2.77 8.60
C ILE A 106 -11.08 -3.53 9.92
N LEU A 107 -10.08 -3.33 10.77
CA LEU A 107 -9.98 -4.01 12.07
C LEU A 107 -10.89 -3.44 13.16
N ALA A 108 -11.39 -2.21 12.97
CA ALA A 108 -12.25 -1.52 13.93
C ALA A 108 -13.74 -1.67 13.63
N GLY A 109 -14.10 -2.26 12.48
CA GLY A 109 -15.48 -2.60 12.12
C GLY A 109 -15.74 -4.08 12.33
#